data_AF-A0A4P5RN31-F1
#
_entry.id   AF-A0A4P5RN31-F1
#
_cell.length_a   1.000
_cell.length_b   1.000
_cell.length_c   1.000
_cell.angle_alpha   90.00
_cell.angle_beta   90.00
_cell.angle_gamma   90.00
#
_symmetry.space_group_name_H-M   'P 1'
#
loop_
_entity.id
_entity.type
_entity.pdbx_description
1 polymer ?
#
loop_
_entity_poly.entity_id
_entity_poly.type
_entity_poly.pdbx_seq_one_letter_code
_entity_poly.pdbx_strand_id
1 'polypeptide(L)'
;MKSRLKLRSFIAALGSAAMLSAGLVVASPAHAGMCTTDATTGVETCVNTLKDGAQYKFMVPTKNYNGTMFFWSHGFRPSFDYPGYTAPTGVQQMTVGNSGPTPKADYATELLAKGYGLAAYDRATNGLHGWNTEESVPLLKELVDLSKLIAPTTKRNVIWGSSGAGPVVNMFAEKYPELTDAVGLVSPVGTNISRQLQSGCDIFYLLSIFADPTIKGCAALGAKGPAGHVAALTELGKVVALLTAWKANLGAPGLTQPAAVVAANPAFGAIPQRSALLLIGLLAGIPQKSVHMDGVTVSTLVPEGSINATVAILENIGEAAATGILAGQAVAEKIGGPFYDNSKTNYATLLDEGDAGRYNLGLSGDDGINGMLGVLAQMPRVSAPAANVAKAAALDPVKYTSTKPTILLANENDRLVWPGQTSAYVAERTAKFAPTLAAYESALSAYESAVTARANKIATATSAVSKAKTAAAKKKAKAALATAKAVAVPVAPTMPISNVVALYAMAPVEYTKYTAAGLPDLADIGASSGVGHEQFTTAQVMALVEMLDAAAKSGKLDIKPESWEALGINGDLDYLPIPLKY
;
A
#
# COMPACT_ATOMS: atom_id res chain seq x y z
N MET A 1 -47.97 -29.55 31.07
CA MET A 1 -47.55 -30.80 31.75
C MET A 1 -46.65 -31.61 30.79
N LYS A 2 -45.86 -32.57 31.27
CA LYS A 2 -44.71 -33.18 30.55
C LYS A 2 -45.10 -34.07 29.34
N SER A 3 -44.15 -34.21 28.40
CA SER A 3 -43.61 -35.51 27.87
C SER A 3 -43.74 -35.85 26.37
N ARG A 4 -42.61 -35.67 25.64
CA ARG A 4 -41.87 -36.61 24.74
C ARG A 4 -42.55 -37.44 23.62
N LEU A 5 -41.66 -37.85 22.67
CA LEU A 5 -41.71 -39.03 21.75
C LEU A 5 -42.50 -38.81 20.42
N LYS A 6 -42.11 -39.29 19.23
CA LYS A 6 -41.03 -40.23 18.79
C LYS A 6 -40.33 -39.79 17.48
N LEU A 7 -39.06 -40.16 17.34
CA LEU A 7 -38.30 -40.29 16.08
C LEU A 7 -38.36 -41.75 15.58
N ARG A 8 -38.62 -41.98 14.27
CA ARG A 8 -38.52 -43.20 13.42
C ARG A 8 -39.32 -42.92 12.12
N SER A 9 -38.92 -43.25 10.89
CA SER A 9 -37.98 -44.25 10.31
C SER A 9 -37.30 -43.63 9.04
N PHE A 10 -36.31 -44.20 8.31
CA PHE A 10 -36.02 -45.60 7.93
C PHE A 10 -34.52 -45.89 7.64
N ILE A 11 -34.21 -47.19 7.56
CA ILE A 11 -32.90 -47.87 7.33
C ILE A 11 -33.20 -49.02 6.32
N ALA A 12 -32.36 -49.48 5.36
CA ALA A 12 -30.91 -49.37 5.14
C ALA A 12 -30.59 -48.78 3.72
N ALA A 13 -29.65 -49.21 2.85
CA ALA A 13 -28.76 -50.39 2.78
C ALA A 13 -27.40 -50.08 2.11
N LEU A 14 -26.36 -50.85 2.48
CA LEU A 14 -24.99 -50.74 1.99
C LEU A 14 -24.76 -51.54 0.69
N GLY A 15 -23.83 -51.05 -0.13
CA GLY A 15 -23.05 -51.84 -1.10
C GLY A 15 -21.56 -51.76 -0.75
N SER A 16 -20.84 -52.88 -0.80
CA SER A 16 -19.58 -53.09 -0.06
C SER A 16 -18.32 -52.46 -0.66
N ALA A 17 -17.32 -52.28 0.22
CA ALA A 17 -16.06 -51.60 -0.02
C ALA A 17 -15.10 -52.26 -1.03
N ALA A 18 -14.30 -51.40 -1.68
CA ALA A 18 -12.91 -51.71 -2.03
C ALA A 18 -12.02 -50.60 -1.45
N MET A 19 -11.36 -50.87 -0.32
CA MET A 19 -10.36 -49.95 0.24
C MET A 19 -9.04 -50.11 -0.53
N LEU A 20 -8.67 -49.09 -1.32
CA LEU A 20 -7.28 -48.84 -1.65
C LEU A 20 -6.76 -47.74 -0.73
N SER A 21 -5.68 -48.05 -0.01
CA SER A 21 -5.10 -47.21 1.04
C SER A 21 -4.34 -46.00 0.46
N ALA A 22 -5.08 -44.94 0.18
CA ALA A 22 -4.60 -43.56 0.19
C ALA A 22 -5.54 -42.77 1.11
N GLY A 23 -5.00 -41.82 1.89
CA GLY A 23 -5.72 -41.20 3.00
C GLY A 23 -6.98 -40.42 2.59
N LEU A 24 -8.14 -41.08 2.59
CA LEU A 24 -9.43 -40.40 2.45
C LEU A 24 -9.72 -39.59 3.73
N VAL A 25 -9.47 -38.29 3.65
CA VAL A 25 -10.20 -37.33 4.48
C VAL A 25 -11.65 -37.41 4.01
N VAL A 26 -12.54 -37.93 4.84
CA VAL A 26 -13.98 -37.91 4.56
C VAL A 26 -14.44 -36.46 4.65
N ALA A 27 -14.50 -35.79 3.51
CA ALA A 27 -15.01 -34.43 3.41
C ALA A 27 -16.43 -34.36 3.99
N SER A 28 -16.70 -33.34 4.80
CA SER A 28 -18.04 -33.15 5.34
C SER A 28 -19.04 -32.87 4.19
N PRO A 29 -20.33 -33.20 4.35
CA PRO A 29 -21.34 -32.90 3.32
C PRO A 29 -21.39 -31.42 2.92
N ALA A 30 -21.03 -30.51 3.83
CA ALA A 30 -20.93 -29.08 3.55
C ALA A 30 -19.76 -28.75 2.61
N HIS A 31 -18.59 -29.37 2.81
CA HIS A 31 -17.42 -29.22 1.94
C HIS A 31 -17.68 -29.78 0.53
N ALA A 32 -18.25 -30.99 0.46
CA ALA A 32 -18.57 -31.63 -0.82
C ALA A 32 -19.63 -30.85 -1.65
N GLY A 33 -20.48 -30.04 -1.01
CA GLY A 33 -21.47 -29.20 -1.67
C GLY A 33 -20.97 -27.85 -2.18
N MET A 34 -19.72 -27.47 -1.89
CA MET A 34 -19.17 -26.13 -2.20
C MET A 34 -17.82 -26.14 -2.91
N CYS A 35 -17.18 -27.30 -3.05
CA CYS A 35 -15.84 -27.48 -3.60
C CYS A 35 -15.85 -28.43 -4.80
N THR A 36 -15.03 -28.14 -5.80
CA THR A 36 -14.79 -29.00 -6.97
C THR A 36 -13.28 -29.17 -7.19
N THR A 37 -12.83 -30.40 -7.50
CA THR A 37 -11.40 -30.66 -7.77
C THR A 37 -11.19 -30.91 -9.26
N ASP A 38 -10.28 -30.16 -9.87
CA ASP A 38 -9.77 -30.45 -11.20
C ASP A 38 -8.84 -31.68 -11.12
N ALA A 39 -9.23 -32.78 -11.78
CA ALA A 39 -8.45 -34.02 -11.80
C ALA A 39 -7.06 -33.85 -12.43
N THR A 40 -6.92 -32.94 -13.40
CA THR A 40 -5.69 -32.66 -14.14
C THR A 40 -4.70 -31.95 -13.23
N THR A 41 -5.01 -30.72 -12.81
CA THR A 41 -4.12 -29.91 -11.97
C THR A 41 -4.05 -30.40 -10.52
N GLY A 42 -5.11 -31.05 -10.02
CA GLY A 42 -5.26 -31.38 -8.60
C GLY A 42 -5.65 -30.19 -7.72
N VAL A 43 -6.07 -29.07 -8.31
CA VAL A 43 -6.53 -27.91 -7.56
C VAL A 43 -7.99 -28.11 -7.16
N GLU A 44 -8.25 -28.11 -5.86
CA GLU A 44 -9.60 -27.99 -5.31
C GLU A 44 -9.98 -26.51 -5.27
N THR A 45 -11.09 -26.14 -5.91
CA THR A 45 -11.65 -24.79 -5.93
C THR A 45 -12.99 -24.79 -5.22
N CYS A 46 -13.15 -23.93 -4.22
CA CYS A 46 -14.42 -23.76 -3.51
C CYS A 46 -14.95 -22.35 -3.73
N VAL A 47 -16.24 -22.21 -4.08
CA VAL A 47 -16.89 -20.90 -4.29
C VAL A 47 -18.23 -20.89 -3.57
N ASN A 48 -18.45 -19.90 -2.71
CA ASN A 48 -19.70 -19.70 -2.00
C ASN A 48 -19.80 -18.25 -1.51
N THR A 49 -20.77 -17.93 -0.64
CA THR A 49 -20.92 -16.62 0.00
C THR A 49 -20.55 -16.67 1.48
N LEU A 50 -19.97 -15.57 1.97
CA LEU A 50 -19.88 -15.25 3.39
C LEU A 50 -21.28 -14.93 3.96
N LYS A 51 -21.42 -14.82 5.28
CA LYS A 51 -22.72 -14.56 5.96
C LYS A 51 -23.42 -13.27 5.54
N ASP A 52 -22.70 -12.28 5.04
CA ASP A 52 -23.24 -11.00 4.55
C ASP A 52 -23.63 -11.06 3.06
N GLY A 53 -23.41 -12.19 2.39
CA GLY A 53 -23.66 -12.39 0.96
C GLY A 53 -22.46 -12.14 0.06
N ALA A 54 -21.34 -11.59 0.56
CA ALA A 54 -20.14 -11.37 -0.25
C ALA A 54 -19.57 -12.71 -0.75
N GLN A 55 -19.30 -12.83 -2.05
CA GLN A 55 -18.73 -14.06 -2.60
C GLN A 55 -17.30 -14.26 -2.09
N TYR A 56 -16.92 -15.51 -1.85
CA TYR A 56 -15.52 -15.91 -1.66
C TYR A 56 -15.13 -17.05 -2.59
N LYS A 57 -13.81 -17.21 -2.77
CA LYS A 57 -13.18 -18.29 -3.51
C LYS A 57 -11.94 -18.80 -2.78
N PHE A 58 -11.80 -20.11 -2.69
CA PHE A 58 -10.56 -20.80 -2.31
C PHE A 58 -10.02 -21.57 -3.51
N MET A 59 -8.69 -21.72 -3.56
CA MET A 59 -7.99 -22.62 -4.48
C MET A 59 -6.86 -23.31 -3.70
N VAL A 60 -6.92 -24.63 -3.58
CA VAL A 60 -5.97 -25.44 -2.77
C VAL A 60 -5.33 -26.50 -3.67
N PRO A 61 -4.00 -26.50 -3.85
CA PRO A 61 -3.32 -27.41 -4.77
C PRO A 61 -3.06 -28.76 -4.07
N THR A 62 -4.09 -29.60 -3.99
CA THR A 62 -4.14 -30.78 -3.08
C THR A 62 -2.98 -31.77 -3.24
N LYS A 63 -2.40 -31.87 -4.45
CA LYS A 63 -1.29 -32.78 -4.77
C LYS A 63 0.08 -32.32 -4.21
N ASN A 64 0.27 -31.02 -3.98
CA ASN A 64 1.56 -30.41 -3.61
C ASN A 64 1.44 -29.31 -2.52
N TYR A 65 0.31 -29.24 -1.82
CA TYR A 65 0.05 -28.19 -0.83
C TYR A 65 1.08 -28.18 0.32
N ASN A 66 1.79 -27.06 0.47
CA ASN A 66 2.91 -26.91 1.41
C ASN A 66 2.50 -26.42 2.82
N GLY A 67 1.21 -26.16 3.02
CA GLY A 67 0.63 -25.70 4.28
C GLY A 67 0.67 -24.18 4.51
N THR A 68 1.06 -23.37 3.53
CA THR A 68 0.90 -21.89 3.58
C THR A 68 -0.31 -21.47 2.75
N MET A 69 -1.25 -20.75 3.38
CA MET A 69 -2.41 -20.14 2.71
C MET A 69 -2.21 -18.63 2.61
N PHE A 70 -2.46 -18.06 1.42
CA PHE A 70 -2.44 -16.63 1.15
C PHE A 70 -3.88 -16.09 1.07
N PHE A 71 -4.22 -15.14 1.93
CA PHE A 71 -5.56 -14.53 2.01
C PHE A 71 -5.53 -13.12 1.42
N TRP A 72 -6.09 -12.98 0.22
CA TRP A 72 -6.05 -11.77 -0.58
C TRP A 72 -7.23 -10.83 -0.31
N SER A 73 -6.92 -9.56 -0.07
CA SER A 73 -7.86 -8.43 -0.10
C SER A 73 -7.52 -7.50 -1.28
N HIS A 74 -8.48 -7.23 -2.16
CA HIS A 74 -8.26 -6.32 -3.29
C HIS A 74 -8.42 -4.84 -2.92
N GLY A 75 -7.84 -3.98 -3.76
CA GLY A 75 -7.89 -2.51 -3.68
C GLY A 75 -9.28 -1.89 -3.80
N PHE A 76 -9.31 -0.55 -3.95
CA PHE A 76 -10.55 0.20 -4.15
C PHE A 76 -11.26 -0.21 -5.46
N ARG A 77 -12.60 -0.30 -5.42
CA ARG A 77 -13.45 -0.51 -6.59
C ARG A 77 -14.72 0.35 -6.48
N PRO A 78 -15.11 1.09 -7.52
CA PRO A 78 -16.39 1.81 -7.57
C PRO A 78 -17.59 0.86 -7.47
N SER A 79 -18.62 1.27 -6.72
CA SER A 79 -19.82 0.48 -6.43
C SER A 79 -20.88 0.51 -7.53
N PHE A 80 -20.68 1.33 -8.58
CA PHE A 80 -21.66 1.60 -9.63
C PHE A 80 -20.99 1.58 -11.01
N ASP A 81 -21.75 1.19 -12.02
CA ASP A 81 -21.32 1.14 -13.42
C ASP A 81 -21.12 2.54 -14.01
N TYR A 82 -20.17 2.65 -14.94
CA TYR A 82 -19.96 3.85 -15.76
C TYR A 82 -19.36 3.46 -17.12
N PRO A 83 -19.32 4.36 -18.13
CA PRO A 83 -18.78 4.02 -19.44
C PRO A 83 -17.34 3.46 -19.36
N GLY A 84 -17.17 2.19 -19.74
CA GLY A 84 -15.89 1.47 -19.66
C GLY A 84 -15.65 0.68 -18.37
N TYR A 85 -16.58 0.68 -17.40
CA TYR A 85 -16.47 -0.06 -16.15
C TYR A 85 -17.79 -0.72 -15.74
N THR A 86 -17.71 -1.97 -15.29
CA THR A 86 -18.82 -2.70 -14.69
C THR A 86 -18.44 -3.08 -13.26
N ALA A 87 -19.30 -2.75 -12.30
CA ALA A 87 -19.11 -3.10 -10.91
C ALA A 87 -19.02 -4.64 -10.75
N PRO A 88 -18.06 -5.16 -9.97
CA PRO A 88 -17.97 -6.60 -9.73
C PRO A 88 -19.22 -7.15 -9.06
N THR A 89 -19.47 -8.44 -9.26
CA THR A 89 -20.51 -9.20 -8.55
C THR A 89 -19.92 -10.41 -7.82
N GLY A 90 -18.62 -10.37 -7.49
CA GLY A 90 -17.87 -11.53 -7.02
C GLY A 90 -16.35 -11.41 -7.16
N VAL A 91 -15.66 -12.50 -6.79
CA VAL A 91 -14.20 -12.54 -6.71
C VAL A 91 -13.55 -12.48 -8.11
N GLN A 92 -13.07 -11.30 -8.48
CA GLN A 92 -12.36 -11.07 -9.75
C GLN A 92 -10.85 -11.36 -9.71
N GLN A 93 -10.22 -11.43 -8.52
CA GLN A 93 -8.77 -11.58 -8.37
C GLN A 93 -8.45 -12.46 -7.16
N MET A 94 -7.52 -13.41 -7.32
CA MET A 94 -7.01 -14.25 -6.23
C MET A 94 -5.70 -13.74 -5.62
N THR A 95 -5.00 -12.83 -6.31
CA THR A 95 -3.73 -12.20 -5.91
C THR A 95 -3.67 -10.78 -6.46
N VAL A 96 -2.54 -10.08 -6.24
CA VAL A 96 -2.19 -8.86 -7.00
C VAL A 96 -2.27 -9.10 -8.51
N GLY A 97 -2.63 -8.07 -9.28
CA GLY A 97 -2.57 -8.09 -10.74
C GLY A 97 -1.24 -7.56 -11.28
N ASN A 98 -1.25 -7.20 -12.56
CA ASN A 98 -0.26 -6.32 -13.19
C ASN A 98 -0.99 -5.43 -14.20
N SER A 99 -0.99 -4.11 -14.00
CA SER A 99 -1.52 -3.15 -14.97
C SER A 99 -0.52 -2.78 -16.07
N GLY A 100 0.73 -3.23 -15.92
CA GLY A 100 1.83 -2.89 -16.79
C GLY A 100 1.77 -3.52 -18.18
N PRO A 101 2.85 -3.36 -18.97
CA PRO A 101 2.81 -3.63 -20.41
C PRO A 101 2.74 -5.12 -20.80
N THR A 102 2.84 -6.00 -19.80
CA THR A 102 2.43 -7.41 -19.89
C THR A 102 1.28 -7.61 -18.89
N PRO A 103 0.04 -7.19 -19.24
CA PRO A 103 -1.05 -7.13 -18.27
C PRO A 103 -1.40 -8.52 -17.74
N LYS A 104 -1.75 -8.60 -16.47
CA LYS A 104 -2.14 -9.87 -15.84
C LYS A 104 -3.22 -9.67 -14.80
N ALA A 105 -4.27 -10.49 -14.86
CA ALA A 105 -5.39 -10.40 -13.93
C ALA A 105 -4.98 -10.81 -12.49
N ASP A 106 -4.30 -11.95 -12.36
CA ASP A 106 -3.67 -12.42 -11.13
C ASP A 106 -2.51 -13.40 -11.41
N TYR A 107 -1.83 -13.87 -10.36
CA TYR A 107 -0.72 -14.83 -10.37
C TYR A 107 -1.12 -16.19 -9.75
N ALA A 108 -2.41 -16.54 -9.76
CA ALA A 108 -2.89 -17.73 -9.05
C ALA A 108 -2.19 -19.01 -9.49
N THR A 109 -1.97 -19.19 -10.80
CA THR A 109 -1.32 -20.37 -11.39
C THR A 109 0.09 -20.58 -10.85
N GLU A 110 0.91 -19.53 -10.79
CA GLU A 110 2.29 -19.60 -10.31
C GLU A 110 2.38 -19.92 -8.80
N LEU A 111 1.46 -19.36 -8.00
CA LEU A 111 1.41 -19.62 -6.57
C LEU A 111 0.95 -21.05 -6.27
N LEU A 112 -0.08 -21.53 -6.97
CA LEU A 112 -0.57 -22.91 -6.88
C LEU A 112 0.51 -23.93 -7.31
N ALA A 113 1.29 -23.62 -8.35
CA ALA A 113 2.42 -24.45 -8.79
C ALA A 113 3.51 -24.59 -7.72
N LYS A 114 3.75 -23.53 -6.91
CA LYS A 114 4.65 -23.58 -5.73
C LYS A 114 4.03 -24.26 -4.50
N GLY A 115 2.79 -24.74 -4.60
CA GLY A 115 2.08 -25.45 -3.53
C GLY A 115 1.43 -24.52 -2.50
N TYR A 116 1.24 -23.24 -2.82
CA TYR A 116 0.51 -22.31 -1.95
C TYR A 116 -1.00 -22.44 -2.15
N GLY A 117 -1.75 -22.38 -1.06
CA GLY A 117 -3.20 -22.23 -1.09
C GLY A 117 -3.56 -20.75 -1.23
N LEU A 118 -4.66 -20.46 -1.92
CA LEU A 118 -5.15 -19.10 -2.15
C LEU A 118 -6.59 -18.97 -1.64
N ALA A 119 -6.90 -17.83 -1.03
CA ALA A 119 -8.24 -17.47 -0.61
C ALA A 119 -8.49 -15.99 -0.90
N ALA A 120 -9.65 -15.66 -1.47
CA ALA A 120 -10.05 -14.29 -1.74
C ALA A 120 -11.56 -14.12 -1.54
N TYR A 121 -12.00 -12.87 -1.38
CA TYR A 121 -13.39 -12.49 -1.21
C TYR A 121 -13.68 -11.20 -1.99
N ASP A 122 -14.93 -11.02 -2.39
CA ASP A 122 -15.40 -9.90 -3.21
C ASP A 122 -15.34 -8.55 -2.49
N ARG A 123 -15.11 -8.58 -1.16
CA ARG A 123 -14.97 -7.38 -0.32
C ARG A 123 -16.09 -6.36 -0.57
N ALA A 124 -17.28 -6.82 -0.94
CA ALA A 124 -18.48 -6.02 -0.97
C ALA A 124 -19.10 -5.97 0.43
N THR A 125 -19.87 -4.93 0.74
CA THR A 125 -20.63 -4.83 1.99
C THR A 125 -22.05 -4.45 1.63
N ASN A 126 -23.01 -5.31 1.96
CA ASN A 126 -24.41 -5.22 1.49
C ASN A 126 -24.51 -5.13 -0.06
N GLY A 127 -23.64 -5.85 -0.79
CA GLY A 127 -23.62 -5.85 -2.25
C GLY A 127 -22.99 -4.62 -2.92
N LEU A 128 -22.35 -3.73 -2.15
CA LEU A 128 -21.65 -2.55 -2.67
C LEU A 128 -20.15 -2.61 -2.34
N HIS A 129 -19.31 -2.27 -3.32
CA HIS A 129 -17.89 -1.94 -3.10
C HIS A 129 -17.76 -0.50 -2.59
N GLY A 130 -16.52 0.01 -2.44
CA GLY A 130 -16.25 1.39 -2.02
C GLY A 130 -15.23 1.48 -0.89
N TRP A 131 -15.36 2.47 -0.01
CA TRP A 131 -14.43 2.68 1.11
C TRP A 131 -14.87 1.97 2.41
N ASN A 132 -14.95 0.65 2.34
CA ASN A 132 -15.49 -0.23 3.39
C ASN A 132 -14.40 -0.94 4.23
N THR A 133 -13.31 -0.23 4.55
CA THR A 133 -12.09 -0.83 5.11
C THR A 133 -12.30 -1.54 6.45
N GLU A 134 -13.00 -0.92 7.40
CA GLU A 134 -13.31 -1.53 8.71
C GLU A 134 -14.30 -2.70 8.60
N GLU A 135 -15.30 -2.55 7.73
CA GLU A 135 -16.34 -3.54 7.45
C GLU A 135 -15.75 -4.80 6.78
N SER A 136 -14.65 -4.64 6.05
CA SER A 136 -13.91 -5.71 5.39
C SER A 136 -13.12 -6.61 6.35
N VAL A 137 -12.76 -6.12 7.55
CA VAL A 137 -11.97 -6.86 8.54
C VAL A 137 -12.70 -8.11 9.10
N PRO A 138 -13.97 -8.05 9.53
CA PRO A 138 -14.71 -9.25 9.95
C PRO A 138 -14.99 -10.22 8.79
N LEU A 139 -15.10 -9.75 7.55
CA LEU A 139 -15.25 -10.62 6.36
C LEU A 139 -13.98 -11.42 6.09
N LEU A 140 -12.82 -10.76 6.14
CA LEU A 140 -11.51 -11.42 6.08
C LEU A 140 -11.32 -12.42 7.23
N LYS A 141 -11.83 -12.12 8.43
CA LYS A 141 -11.84 -13.06 9.58
C LYS A 141 -12.67 -14.31 9.31
N GLU A 142 -13.85 -14.16 8.70
CA GLU A 142 -14.67 -15.30 8.32
C GLU A 142 -13.99 -16.15 7.24
N LEU A 143 -13.38 -15.51 6.24
CA LEU A 143 -12.56 -16.19 5.23
C LEU A 143 -11.41 -16.98 5.87
N VAL A 144 -10.66 -16.38 6.79
CA VAL A 144 -9.55 -17.06 7.48
C VAL A 144 -10.05 -18.21 8.35
N ASP A 145 -11.20 -18.09 9.02
CA ASP A 145 -11.78 -19.21 9.77
C ASP A 145 -12.28 -20.36 8.87
N LEU A 146 -12.82 -20.07 7.69
CA LEU A 146 -13.25 -21.08 6.71
C LEU A 146 -12.11 -21.97 6.22
N SER A 147 -10.87 -21.48 6.23
CA SER A 147 -9.70 -22.31 5.89
C SER A 147 -9.54 -23.56 6.78
N LYS A 148 -10.05 -23.54 8.02
CA LYS A 148 -10.03 -24.70 8.93
C LYS A 148 -10.95 -25.84 8.46
N LEU A 149 -11.97 -25.53 7.67
CA LEU A 149 -12.87 -26.50 7.05
C LEU A 149 -12.32 -26.94 5.68
N ILE A 150 -11.95 -25.96 4.85
CA ILE A 150 -11.60 -26.18 3.43
C ILE A 150 -10.17 -26.72 3.26
N ALA A 151 -9.23 -26.23 4.07
CA ALA A 151 -7.82 -26.61 4.02
C ALA A 151 -7.30 -26.92 5.44
N PRO A 152 -7.80 -27.98 6.11
CA PRO A 152 -7.48 -28.29 7.51
C PRO A 152 -5.99 -28.59 7.78
N THR A 153 -5.19 -28.78 6.74
CA THR A 153 -3.72 -28.96 6.80
C THR A 153 -2.94 -27.64 6.72
N THR A 154 -3.62 -26.49 6.67
CA THR A 154 -3.01 -25.16 6.73
C THR A 154 -2.23 -25.00 8.04
N LYS A 155 -0.96 -24.58 7.92
CA LYS A 155 -0.02 -24.37 9.02
C LYS A 155 0.33 -22.91 9.23
N ARG A 156 0.18 -22.09 8.19
CA ARG A 156 0.58 -20.67 8.16
C ARG A 156 -0.39 -19.86 7.32
N ASN A 157 -0.70 -18.65 7.79
CA ASN A 157 -1.54 -17.68 7.10
C ASN A 157 -0.72 -16.45 6.72
N VAL A 158 -0.58 -16.20 5.41
CA VAL A 158 -0.12 -14.90 4.89
C VAL A 158 -1.36 -14.05 4.61
N ILE A 159 -1.46 -12.90 5.26
CA ILE A 159 -2.54 -11.94 5.02
C ILE A 159 -1.98 -10.84 4.12
N TRP A 160 -2.54 -10.64 2.94
CA TRP A 160 -1.99 -9.69 1.98
C TRP A 160 -3.04 -9.02 1.11
N GLY A 161 -2.68 -7.87 0.57
CA GLY A 161 -3.58 -7.06 -0.25
C GLY A 161 -2.88 -5.87 -0.85
N SER A 162 -3.54 -5.23 -1.82
CA SER A 162 -3.01 -4.06 -2.50
C SER A 162 -3.85 -2.80 -2.35
N SER A 163 -3.23 -1.64 -2.61
CA SER A 163 -3.96 -0.38 -2.79
C SER A 163 -4.86 -0.07 -1.58
N GLY A 164 -6.12 0.27 -1.79
CA GLY A 164 -7.14 0.47 -0.75
C GLY A 164 -7.46 -0.75 0.14
N ALA A 165 -6.76 -1.88 0.01
CA ALA A 165 -6.77 -2.98 1.00
C ALA A 165 -5.77 -2.78 2.14
N GLY A 166 -4.78 -1.90 1.98
CA GLY A 166 -3.70 -1.68 2.96
C GLY A 166 -4.21 -1.49 4.41
N PRO A 167 -5.26 -0.68 4.66
CA PRO A 167 -5.85 -0.55 5.98
C PRO A 167 -6.52 -1.83 6.49
N VAL A 168 -7.21 -2.58 5.61
CA VAL A 168 -7.90 -3.84 5.96
C VAL A 168 -6.91 -4.87 6.49
N VAL A 169 -5.82 -5.07 5.75
CA VAL A 169 -4.77 -6.04 6.04
C VAL A 169 -4.05 -5.68 7.35
N ASN A 170 -3.73 -4.40 7.55
CA ASN A 170 -3.10 -3.92 8.79
C ASN A 170 -4.04 -4.07 10.00
N MET A 171 -5.28 -3.58 9.91
CA MET A 171 -6.27 -3.72 10.98
C MET A 171 -6.56 -5.19 11.32
N PHE A 172 -6.54 -6.08 10.33
CA PHE A 172 -6.66 -7.52 10.54
C PHE A 172 -5.49 -8.08 11.34
N ALA A 173 -4.25 -7.80 10.92
CA ALA A 173 -3.04 -8.28 11.59
C ALA A 173 -2.91 -7.78 13.04
N GLU A 174 -3.38 -6.56 13.31
CA GLU A 174 -3.42 -5.98 14.66
C GLU A 174 -4.52 -6.57 15.55
N LYS A 175 -5.67 -6.91 14.96
CA LYS A 175 -6.84 -7.42 15.71
C LYS A 175 -6.83 -8.94 15.90
N TYR A 176 -6.20 -9.67 14.97
CA TYR A 176 -6.10 -11.13 14.95
C TYR A 176 -4.66 -11.61 14.70
N PRO A 177 -3.68 -11.23 15.55
CA PRO A 177 -2.30 -11.66 15.41
C PRO A 177 -2.14 -13.19 15.57
N GLU A 178 -3.10 -13.88 16.20
CA GLU A 178 -3.13 -15.34 16.29
C GLU A 178 -3.50 -16.05 14.97
N LEU A 179 -3.99 -15.30 13.98
CA LEU A 179 -4.39 -15.81 12.66
C LEU A 179 -3.54 -15.25 11.51
N THR A 180 -2.44 -14.57 11.82
CA THR A 180 -1.56 -13.90 10.87
C THR A 180 -0.12 -14.31 11.13
N ASP A 181 0.58 -14.92 10.18
CA ASP A 181 2.01 -15.29 10.34
C ASP A 181 2.95 -14.34 9.59
N ALA A 182 2.52 -13.80 8.45
CA ALA A 182 3.17 -12.68 7.76
C ALA A 182 2.14 -11.78 7.08
N VAL A 183 2.55 -10.54 6.79
CA VAL A 183 1.73 -9.47 6.21
C VAL A 183 2.36 -8.96 4.92
N GLY A 184 1.60 -8.96 3.81
CA GLY A 184 2.02 -8.40 2.52
C GLY A 184 1.20 -7.18 2.12
N LEU A 185 1.86 -6.08 1.77
CA LEU A 185 1.20 -4.82 1.41
C LEU A 185 1.74 -4.32 0.07
N VAL A 186 0.90 -4.31 -0.98
CA VAL A 186 1.36 -4.07 -2.37
C VAL A 186 0.78 -2.78 -2.95
N SER A 187 1.61 -1.84 -3.38
CA SER A 187 1.23 -0.43 -3.64
C SER A 187 0.20 0.10 -2.62
N PRO A 188 0.45 -0.03 -1.29
CA PRO A 188 -0.61 0.02 -0.30
C PRO A 188 -0.98 1.44 0.10
N VAL A 189 -2.27 1.68 0.37
CA VAL A 189 -2.70 2.82 1.18
C VAL A 189 -2.20 2.55 2.60
N GLY A 190 -1.01 3.07 2.89
CA GLY A 190 -0.26 2.78 4.11
C GLY A 190 -0.79 3.53 5.32
N THR A 191 -1.26 4.76 5.13
CA THR A 191 -1.82 5.61 6.20
C THR A 191 -3.24 6.04 5.87
N ASN A 192 -3.87 6.86 6.74
CA ASN A 192 -5.24 7.34 6.50
C ASN A 192 -5.35 8.01 5.12
N ILE A 193 -6.26 7.49 4.31
CA ILE A 193 -6.47 7.92 2.92
C ILE A 193 -6.79 9.41 2.77
N SER A 194 -7.36 10.07 3.79
CA SER A 194 -7.76 11.48 3.72
C SER A 194 -6.59 12.40 3.38
N ARG A 195 -5.37 12.06 3.79
CA ARG A 195 -4.13 12.81 3.45
C ARG A 195 -3.89 12.85 1.94
N GLN A 196 -4.09 11.73 1.26
CA GLN A 196 -3.91 11.62 -0.19
C GLN A 196 -5.16 12.08 -0.96
N LEU A 197 -6.37 11.87 -0.42
CA LEU A 197 -7.58 12.44 -1.00
C LEU A 197 -7.56 13.97 -0.98
N GLN A 198 -6.92 14.59 0.02
CA GLN A 198 -6.68 16.04 0.00
C GLN A 198 -5.92 16.44 -1.28
N SER A 199 -4.76 15.82 -1.57
CA SER A 199 -4.02 16.04 -2.83
C SER A 199 -4.85 15.72 -4.08
N GLY A 200 -5.60 14.61 -4.06
CA GLY A 200 -6.49 14.22 -5.16
C GLY A 200 -7.60 15.25 -5.43
N CYS A 201 -8.10 15.90 -4.39
CA CYS A 201 -9.09 16.98 -4.47
C CYS A 201 -8.46 18.33 -4.85
N ASP A 202 -7.22 18.59 -4.41
CA ASP A 202 -6.44 19.75 -4.83
C ASP A 202 -6.22 19.77 -6.35
N ILE A 203 -6.05 18.61 -7.00
CA ILE A 203 -5.98 18.54 -8.48
C ILE A 203 -7.16 19.28 -9.11
N PHE A 204 -8.40 18.97 -8.69
CA PHE A 204 -9.59 19.62 -9.24
C PHE A 204 -9.67 21.11 -8.88
N TYR A 205 -9.28 21.47 -7.65
CA TYR A 205 -9.27 22.87 -7.22
C TYR A 205 -8.27 23.70 -8.02
N LEU A 206 -7.04 23.22 -8.22
CA LEU A 206 -6.01 23.95 -8.93
C LEU A 206 -6.32 24.01 -10.44
N LEU A 207 -6.89 22.94 -11.02
CA LEU A 207 -7.40 22.98 -12.40
C LEU A 207 -8.57 23.96 -12.57
N SER A 208 -9.39 24.19 -11.53
CA SER A 208 -10.45 25.20 -11.62
C SER A 208 -9.94 26.64 -11.60
N ILE A 209 -8.78 26.88 -10.98
CA ILE A 209 -8.09 28.17 -11.00
C ILE A 209 -7.40 28.42 -12.34
N PHE A 210 -6.60 27.46 -12.82
CA PHE A 210 -5.68 27.69 -13.96
C PHE A 210 -6.22 27.28 -15.32
N ALA A 211 -7.35 26.56 -15.40
CA ALA A 211 -7.87 26.04 -16.67
C ALA A 211 -9.39 26.19 -16.86
N ASP A 212 -10.22 25.65 -15.95
CA ASP A 212 -11.69 25.63 -16.11
C ASP A 212 -12.43 25.96 -14.78
N PRO A 213 -12.84 27.22 -14.56
CA PRO A 213 -13.53 27.63 -13.34
C PRO A 213 -14.93 27.03 -13.17
N THR A 214 -15.43 26.21 -14.11
CA THR A 214 -16.65 25.43 -13.92
C THR A 214 -16.41 24.13 -13.14
N ILE A 215 -15.15 23.71 -12.96
CA ILE A 215 -14.79 22.55 -12.13
C ILE A 215 -15.05 22.86 -10.66
N LYS A 216 -15.86 22.00 -10.03
CA LYS A 216 -16.13 21.97 -8.58
C LYS A 216 -15.36 20.85 -7.89
N GLY A 217 -15.07 19.77 -8.61
CA GLY A 217 -14.32 18.62 -8.08
C GLY A 217 -14.91 18.07 -6.80
N CYS A 218 -14.06 17.85 -5.79
CA CYS A 218 -14.47 17.29 -4.51
C CYS A 218 -15.50 18.12 -3.73
N ALA A 219 -15.68 19.41 -4.05
CA ALA A 219 -16.75 20.23 -3.45
C ALA A 219 -18.16 19.80 -3.90
N ALA A 220 -18.29 19.00 -4.96
CA ALA A 220 -19.55 18.45 -5.45
C ALA A 220 -19.93 17.09 -4.80
N LEU A 221 -19.07 16.51 -3.96
CA LEU A 221 -19.28 15.18 -3.37
C LEU A 221 -20.20 15.22 -2.15
N GLY A 222 -20.94 14.12 -1.92
CA GLY A 222 -21.72 13.91 -0.69
C GLY A 222 -23.17 13.48 -0.87
N ALA A 223 -23.72 13.57 -2.09
CA ALA A 223 -24.93 12.82 -2.43
C ALA A 223 -24.63 11.31 -2.36
N LYS A 224 -25.60 10.48 -1.95
CA LYS A 224 -25.40 9.03 -1.82
C LYS A 224 -25.87 8.27 -3.05
N GLY A 225 -25.18 7.17 -3.37
CA GLY A 225 -25.58 6.22 -4.39
C GLY A 225 -25.41 6.77 -5.81
N PRO A 226 -26.18 6.28 -6.80
CA PRO A 226 -25.99 6.61 -8.21
C PRO A 226 -25.95 8.12 -8.51
N ALA A 227 -26.72 8.94 -7.79
CA ALA A 227 -26.73 10.39 -7.98
C ALA A 227 -25.38 11.05 -7.61
N GLY A 228 -24.73 10.60 -6.52
CA GLY A 228 -23.41 11.09 -6.13
C GLY A 228 -22.30 10.54 -7.03
N HIS A 229 -22.43 9.30 -7.47
CA HIS A 229 -21.53 8.71 -8.47
C HIS A 229 -21.57 9.48 -9.81
N VAL A 230 -22.76 9.80 -10.33
CA VAL A 230 -22.92 10.63 -11.53
C VAL A 230 -22.34 12.04 -11.36
N ALA A 231 -22.46 12.65 -10.17
CA ALA A 231 -21.83 13.94 -9.88
C ALA A 231 -20.29 13.85 -9.94
N ALA A 232 -19.70 12.82 -9.33
CA ALA A 232 -18.26 12.57 -9.38
C ALA A 232 -17.75 12.34 -10.82
N LEU A 233 -18.46 11.53 -11.62
CA LEU A 233 -18.15 11.32 -13.04
C LEU A 233 -18.30 12.60 -13.88
N THR A 234 -19.26 13.46 -13.57
CA THR A 234 -19.46 14.74 -14.28
C THR A 234 -18.27 15.68 -14.08
N GLU A 235 -17.75 15.77 -12.85
CA GLU A 235 -16.54 16.55 -12.56
C GLU A 235 -15.28 15.92 -13.17
N LEU A 236 -15.17 14.58 -13.16
CA LEU A 236 -14.09 13.87 -13.84
C LEU A 236 -14.10 14.11 -15.36
N GLY A 237 -15.29 14.15 -15.98
CA GLY A 237 -15.44 14.38 -17.42
C GLY A 237 -14.89 15.73 -17.88
N LYS A 238 -14.98 16.78 -17.06
CA LYS A 238 -14.37 18.09 -17.32
C LYS A 238 -12.84 18.00 -17.34
N VAL A 239 -12.25 17.31 -16.36
CA VAL A 239 -10.81 17.06 -16.32
C VAL A 239 -10.37 16.25 -17.54
N VAL A 240 -11.08 15.16 -17.89
CA VAL A 240 -10.77 14.35 -19.07
C VAL A 240 -10.82 15.17 -20.37
N ALA A 241 -11.80 16.07 -20.53
CA ALA A 241 -11.87 16.97 -21.68
C ALA A 241 -10.65 17.92 -21.74
N LEU A 242 -10.27 18.51 -20.61
CA LEU A 242 -9.09 19.38 -20.51
C LEU A 242 -7.78 18.65 -20.84
N LEU A 243 -7.56 17.47 -20.24
CA LEU A 243 -6.37 16.66 -20.50
C LEU A 243 -6.31 16.18 -21.96
N THR A 244 -7.46 15.92 -22.59
CA THR A 244 -7.55 15.57 -24.02
C THR A 244 -7.11 16.73 -24.90
N ALA A 245 -7.52 17.96 -24.59
CA ALA A 245 -7.06 19.16 -25.29
C ALA A 245 -5.55 19.39 -25.12
N TRP A 246 -5.00 19.17 -23.91
CA TRP A 246 -3.57 19.28 -23.66
C TRP A 246 -2.73 18.18 -24.33
N LYS A 247 -3.23 16.95 -24.46
CA LYS A 247 -2.54 15.89 -25.21
C LYS A 247 -2.33 16.25 -26.69
N ALA A 248 -3.18 17.08 -27.28
CA ALA A 248 -3.04 17.51 -28.68
C ALA A 248 -1.95 18.59 -28.91
N ASN A 249 -1.53 19.33 -27.88
CA ASN A 249 -0.61 20.47 -28.01
C ASN A 249 0.46 20.59 -26.90
N LEU A 250 0.58 19.59 -26.03
CA LEU A 250 1.44 19.55 -24.85
C LEU A 250 1.32 20.81 -23.96
N GLY A 251 0.10 21.35 -23.82
CA GLY A 251 -0.19 22.55 -23.03
C GLY A 251 0.60 23.79 -23.45
N ALA A 252 1.00 23.88 -24.73
CA ALA A 252 1.80 24.99 -25.25
C ALA A 252 1.14 26.38 -25.26
N PRO A 253 -0.19 26.54 -25.40
CA PRO A 253 -0.83 27.86 -25.31
C PRO A 253 -0.64 28.51 -23.94
N GLY A 254 -0.71 29.84 -23.90
CA GLY A 254 -0.67 30.62 -22.67
C GLY A 254 -1.89 30.41 -21.76
N LEU A 255 -1.76 30.79 -20.48
CA LEU A 255 -2.84 30.75 -19.50
C LEU A 255 -4.00 31.65 -19.92
N THR A 256 -5.21 31.07 -19.91
CA THR A 256 -6.48 31.78 -20.16
C THR A 256 -7.27 32.03 -18.88
N GLN A 257 -6.84 31.46 -17.74
CA GLN A 257 -7.49 31.61 -16.44
C GLN A 257 -6.47 31.91 -15.31
N PRO A 258 -6.88 32.67 -14.27
CA PRO A 258 -8.15 33.36 -14.15
C PRO A 258 -8.25 34.55 -15.12
N ALA A 259 -9.33 34.64 -15.90
CA ALA A 259 -9.43 35.59 -17.03
C ALA A 259 -9.20 37.06 -16.64
N ALA A 260 -9.62 37.47 -15.44
CA ALA A 260 -9.38 38.82 -14.92
C ALA A 260 -7.90 39.10 -14.64
N VAL A 261 -7.14 38.10 -14.17
CA VAL A 261 -5.69 38.22 -13.96
C VAL A 261 -4.96 38.26 -15.30
N VAL A 262 -5.33 37.37 -16.23
CA VAL A 262 -4.75 37.34 -17.59
C VAL A 262 -4.97 38.68 -18.32
N ALA A 263 -6.16 39.29 -18.19
CA ALA A 263 -6.46 40.60 -18.76
C ALA A 263 -5.67 41.75 -18.09
N ALA A 264 -5.39 41.66 -16.79
CA ALA A 264 -4.65 42.68 -16.04
C ALA A 264 -3.12 42.52 -16.14
N ASN A 265 -2.63 41.30 -16.38
CA ASN A 265 -1.21 40.96 -16.45
C ASN A 265 -0.92 40.06 -17.66
N PRO A 266 -0.56 40.64 -18.82
CA PRO A 266 -0.22 39.89 -20.02
C PRO A 266 0.99 38.95 -19.86
N ALA A 267 1.91 39.23 -18.93
CA ALA A 267 3.04 38.34 -18.66
C ALA A 267 2.59 37.05 -17.96
N PHE A 268 1.59 37.12 -17.07
CA PHE A 268 0.94 35.94 -16.51
C PHE A 268 0.19 35.14 -17.59
N GLY A 269 -0.51 35.83 -18.50
CA GLY A 269 -1.14 35.19 -19.66
C GLY A 269 -0.16 34.52 -20.64
N ALA A 270 1.11 34.93 -20.64
CA ALA A 270 2.16 34.34 -21.47
C ALA A 270 2.76 33.04 -20.88
N ILE A 271 2.53 32.75 -19.60
CA ILE A 271 2.93 31.47 -18.98
C ILE A 271 2.20 30.33 -19.70
N PRO A 272 2.88 29.30 -20.22
CA PRO A 272 2.23 28.15 -20.86
C PRO A 272 1.35 27.36 -19.88
N GLN A 273 0.21 26.85 -20.36
CA GLN A 273 -0.68 25.98 -19.58
C GLN A 273 0.02 24.75 -19.02
N ARG A 274 1.03 24.23 -19.73
CA ARG A 274 1.88 23.13 -19.27
C ARG A 274 2.70 23.47 -18.00
N SER A 275 3.08 24.73 -17.79
CA SER A 275 3.76 25.15 -16.55
C SER A 275 2.82 25.12 -15.35
N ALA A 276 1.55 25.47 -15.55
CA ALA A 276 0.52 25.28 -14.53
C ALA A 276 0.22 23.80 -14.29
N LEU A 277 0.16 22.96 -15.33
CA LEU A 277 0.02 21.51 -15.16
C LEU A 277 1.18 20.89 -14.35
N LEU A 278 2.42 21.28 -14.65
CA LEU A 278 3.60 20.87 -13.89
C LEU A 278 3.49 21.30 -12.42
N LEU A 279 3.16 22.56 -12.17
CA LEU A 279 2.93 23.07 -10.80
C LEU A 279 1.83 22.27 -10.09
N ILE A 280 0.70 22.00 -10.74
CA ILE A 280 -0.41 21.21 -10.20
C ILE A 280 0.07 19.81 -9.81
N GLY A 281 0.84 19.14 -10.67
CA GLY A 281 1.41 17.84 -10.39
C GLY A 281 2.36 17.87 -9.19
N LEU A 282 3.26 18.84 -9.11
CA LEU A 282 4.19 19.00 -7.99
C LEU A 282 3.47 19.29 -6.66
N LEU A 283 2.48 20.19 -6.67
CA LEU A 283 1.68 20.54 -5.48
C LEU A 283 0.83 19.36 -4.99
N ALA A 284 0.25 18.58 -5.90
CA ALA A 284 -0.50 17.35 -5.58
C ALA A 284 0.42 16.12 -5.36
N GLY A 285 1.74 16.25 -5.56
CA GLY A 285 2.72 15.17 -5.41
C GLY A 285 2.65 14.08 -6.49
N ILE A 286 2.00 14.32 -7.63
CA ILE A 286 1.89 13.37 -8.76
C ILE A 286 3.30 13.04 -9.25
N PRO A 287 3.67 11.74 -9.40
CA PRO A 287 5.00 11.36 -9.86
C PRO A 287 5.39 11.99 -11.20
N GLN A 288 6.64 12.44 -11.29
CA GLN A 288 7.22 13.08 -12.47
C GLN A 288 7.85 12.08 -13.47
N LYS A 289 7.66 10.78 -13.23
CA LYS A 289 7.84 9.70 -14.20
C LYS A 289 6.50 8.97 -14.40
N SER A 290 6.27 8.46 -15.60
CA SER A 290 5.03 7.76 -15.97
C SER A 290 5.36 6.52 -16.81
N VAL A 291 4.35 5.81 -17.34
CA VAL A 291 4.60 4.58 -18.13
C VAL A 291 5.49 4.85 -19.33
N HIS A 292 5.38 6.02 -19.96
CA HIS A 292 6.12 6.36 -21.18
C HIS A 292 7.20 7.45 -21.00
N MET A 293 7.29 8.08 -19.82
CA MET A 293 8.13 9.27 -19.60
C MET A 293 9.04 9.09 -18.37
N ASP A 294 10.36 9.08 -18.58
CA ASP A 294 11.38 8.87 -17.53
C ASP A 294 11.83 10.14 -16.78
N GLY A 295 11.38 11.32 -17.22
CA GLY A 295 11.75 12.61 -16.65
C GLY A 295 13.12 13.15 -17.08
N VAL A 296 13.85 12.47 -17.96
CA VAL A 296 15.24 12.83 -18.34
C VAL A 296 15.52 12.83 -19.84
N THR A 297 14.94 11.93 -20.63
CA THR A 297 15.22 11.80 -22.07
C THR A 297 14.55 12.91 -22.88
N VAL A 298 15.26 13.48 -23.84
CA VAL A 298 14.87 14.69 -24.58
C VAL A 298 14.61 14.45 -26.07
N SER A 299 13.90 15.37 -26.70
CA SER A 299 13.65 15.45 -28.14
C SER A 299 13.70 16.89 -28.64
N THR A 300 13.51 17.11 -29.95
CA THR A 300 13.36 18.46 -30.52
C THR A 300 12.14 19.23 -30.00
N LEU A 301 11.08 18.54 -29.56
CA LEU A 301 9.86 19.14 -29.00
C LEU A 301 9.81 19.08 -27.47
N VAL A 302 10.66 18.25 -26.86
CA VAL A 302 10.85 18.12 -25.41
C VAL A 302 12.33 18.34 -25.11
N PRO A 303 12.82 19.60 -25.16
CA PRO A 303 14.26 19.89 -25.19
C PRO A 303 14.98 19.65 -23.86
N GLU A 304 14.26 19.36 -22.78
CA GLU A 304 14.80 19.23 -21.43
C GLU A 304 13.91 18.35 -20.52
N GLY A 305 14.51 17.85 -19.43
CA GLY A 305 13.87 16.93 -18.48
C GLY A 305 12.62 17.50 -17.80
N SER A 306 12.55 18.81 -17.52
CA SER A 306 11.36 19.36 -16.85
C SER A 306 10.13 19.46 -17.77
N ILE A 307 10.31 19.53 -19.09
CA ILE A 307 9.22 19.33 -20.05
C ILE A 307 8.85 17.84 -20.17
N ASN A 308 9.81 16.90 -20.11
CA ASN A 308 9.52 15.46 -20.05
C ASN A 308 8.66 15.13 -18.82
N ALA A 309 9.07 15.59 -17.63
CA ALA A 309 8.30 15.49 -16.38
C ALA A 309 6.89 16.10 -16.47
N THR A 310 6.70 17.16 -17.27
CA THR A 310 5.37 17.74 -17.50
C THR A 310 4.47 16.80 -18.31
N VAL A 311 5.02 16.08 -19.29
CA VAL A 311 4.28 15.03 -20.02
C VAL A 311 4.01 13.81 -19.12
N ALA A 312 4.95 13.46 -18.23
CA ALA A 312 4.73 12.40 -17.24
C ALA A 312 3.53 12.72 -16.33
N ILE A 313 3.45 13.97 -15.84
CA ILE A 313 2.29 14.46 -15.09
C ILE A 313 1.03 14.45 -15.96
N LEU A 314 1.08 14.86 -17.23
CA LEU A 314 -0.06 14.81 -18.17
C LEU A 314 -0.60 13.38 -18.37
N GLU A 315 0.27 12.37 -18.34
CA GLU A 315 -0.13 10.97 -18.37
C GLU A 315 -0.74 10.51 -17.03
N ASN A 316 -0.07 10.80 -15.91
CA ASN A 316 -0.46 10.33 -14.58
C ASN A 316 -1.73 11.00 -14.01
N ILE A 317 -1.93 12.29 -14.29
CA ILE A 317 -2.95 13.13 -13.64
C ILE A 317 -4.39 12.68 -13.91
N GLY A 318 -4.67 12.08 -15.07
CA GLY A 318 -6.02 11.59 -15.39
C GLY A 318 -6.47 10.49 -14.45
N GLU A 319 -5.58 9.55 -14.14
CA GLU A 319 -5.85 8.44 -13.24
C GLU A 319 -5.75 8.83 -11.76
N ALA A 320 -4.82 9.74 -11.41
CA ALA A 320 -4.76 10.34 -10.07
C ALA A 320 -6.05 11.11 -9.73
N ALA A 321 -6.57 11.91 -10.67
CA ALA A 321 -7.84 12.62 -10.53
C ALA A 321 -9.04 11.67 -10.48
N ALA A 322 -9.07 10.64 -11.33
CA ALA A 322 -10.12 9.61 -11.30
C ALA A 322 -10.18 8.90 -9.94
N THR A 323 -9.02 8.50 -9.40
CA THR A 323 -8.95 7.88 -8.07
C THR A 323 -9.35 8.87 -6.98
N GLY A 324 -8.85 10.11 -7.03
CA GLY A 324 -9.21 11.17 -6.08
C GLY A 324 -10.72 11.40 -5.97
N ILE A 325 -11.42 11.52 -7.12
CA ILE A 325 -12.87 11.82 -7.12
C ILE A 325 -13.74 10.57 -6.86
N LEU A 326 -13.36 9.39 -7.36
CA LEU A 326 -14.15 8.16 -7.18
C LEU A 326 -13.98 7.56 -5.78
N ALA A 327 -12.74 7.47 -5.27
CA ALA A 327 -12.51 7.07 -3.88
C ALA A 327 -13.00 8.15 -2.91
N GLY A 328 -12.85 9.43 -3.27
CA GLY A 328 -13.45 10.55 -2.53
C GLY A 328 -14.96 10.44 -2.42
N GLN A 329 -15.67 10.14 -3.51
CA GLN A 329 -17.13 9.92 -3.48
C GLN A 329 -17.50 8.74 -2.57
N ALA A 330 -16.79 7.61 -2.68
CA ALA A 330 -17.05 6.45 -1.82
C ALA A 330 -16.78 6.74 -0.33
N VAL A 331 -15.75 7.54 -0.02
CA VAL A 331 -15.54 8.07 1.34
C VAL A 331 -16.70 8.96 1.77
N ALA A 332 -17.13 9.91 0.94
CA ALA A 332 -18.24 10.81 1.23
C ALA A 332 -19.57 10.07 1.48
N GLU A 333 -19.80 8.93 0.84
CA GLU A 333 -20.97 8.07 1.10
C GLU A 333 -20.93 7.42 2.49
N LYS A 334 -19.73 7.07 2.98
CA LYS A 334 -19.51 6.53 4.33
C LYS A 334 -19.61 7.60 5.42
N ILE A 335 -18.85 8.70 5.30
CA ILE A 335 -18.74 9.71 6.38
C ILE A 335 -19.73 10.88 6.28
N GLY A 336 -20.28 11.13 5.09
CA GLY A 336 -21.03 12.34 4.73
C GLY A 336 -20.14 13.38 4.05
N GLY A 337 -20.58 13.92 2.91
CA GLY A 337 -19.88 14.98 2.19
C GLY A 337 -20.51 16.38 2.38
N PRO A 338 -19.82 17.44 1.91
CA PRO A 338 -18.43 17.43 1.45
C PRO A 338 -17.46 17.25 2.64
N PHE A 339 -16.26 16.76 2.38
CA PHE A 339 -15.19 16.60 3.39
C PHE A 339 -13.87 17.29 3.00
N TYR A 340 -13.72 17.73 1.74
CA TYR A 340 -12.54 18.44 1.26
C TYR A 340 -12.53 19.88 1.78
N ASP A 341 -11.45 20.26 2.48
CA ASP A 341 -11.23 21.59 3.02
C ASP A 341 -9.80 22.03 2.70
N ASN A 342 -9.64 23.15 1.99
CA ASN A 342 -8.35 23.78 1.75
C ASN A 342 -8.28 25.20 2.34
N SER A 343 -9.19 25.54 3.24
CA SER A 343 -9.29 26.89 3.86
C SER A 343 -8.05 27.32 4.61
N LYS A 344 -7.20 26.37 5.01
CA LYS A 344 -5.91 26.57 5.68
C LYS A 344 -4.71 26.12 4.84
N THR A 345 -4.91 25.66 3.61
CA THR A 345 -3.82 25.17 2.76
C THR A 345 -2.99 26.34 2.24
N ASN A 346 -1.71 26.35 2.63
CA ASN A 346 -0.70 27.18 1.98
C ASN A 346 -0.03 26.37 0.87
N TYR A 347 -0.49 26.54 -0.37
CA TYR A 347 0.07 25.80 -1.51
C TYR A 347 1.55 26.10 -1.75
N ALA A 348 2.05 27.29 -1.37
CA ALA A 348 3.47 27.60 -1.53
C ALA A 348 4.39 26.67 -0.71
N THR A 349 3.92 26.10 0.41
CA THR A 349 4.69 25.14 1.22
C THR A 349 4.57 23.69 0.75
N LEU A 350 3.82 23.42 -0.32
CA LEU A 350 3.71 22.08 -0.93
C LEU A 350 4.66 21.90 -2.13
N LEU A 351 5.21 23.00 -2.66
CA LEU A 351 6.31 22.97 -3.61
C LEU A 351 7.62 22.94 -2.81
N ASP A 352 8.42 21.88 -2.99
CA ASP A 352 9.73 21.76 -2.37
C ASP A 352 10.75 22.69 -3.06
N GLU A 353 11.76 23.20 -2.33
CA GLU A 353 12.80 24.05 -2.92
C GLU A 353 13.64 23.29 -3.97
N GLY A 354 13.87 22.00 -3.75
CA GLY A 354 14.51 21.11 -4.71
C GLY A 354 13.65 20.87 -5.95
N ASP A 355 12.34 20.70 -5.80
CA ASP A 355 11.40 20.63 -6.93
C ASP A 355 11.36 21.96 -7.71
N ALA A 356 11.27 23.10 -7.01
CA ALA A 356 11.24 24.43 -7.63
C ALA A 356 12.50 24.74 -8.45
N GLY A 357 13.68 24.32 -7.96
CA GLY A 357 14.95 24.43 -8.67
C GLY A 357 15.08 23.41 -9.81
N ARG A 358 14.74 22.13 -9.57
CA ARG A 358 14.85 21.05 -10.56
C ARG A 358 13.93 21.23 -11.77
N TYR A 359 12.73 21.76 -11.54
CA TYR A 359 11.69 21.92 -12.55
C TYR A 359 11.51 23.38 -13.00
N ASN A 360 12.45 24.26 -12.66
CA ASN A 360 12.36 25.71 -12.83
C ASN A 360 12.00 26.14 -14.26
N LEU A 361 12.67 25.60 -15.28
CA LEU A 361 12.45 25.99 -16.68
C LEU A 361 11.05 25.55 -17.17
N GLY A 362 10.64 24.32 -16.87
CA GLY A 362 9.27 23.83 -17.12
C GLY A 362 8.20 24.64 -16.39
N LEU A 363 8.51 25.19 -15.21
CA LEU A 363 7.65 26.09 -14.42
C LEU A 363 7.64 27.55 -14.93
N SER A 364 8.33 27.85 -16.05
CA SER A 364 8.53 29.20 -16.60
C SER A 364 9.36 30.14 -15.71
N GLY A 365 10.35 29.60 -15.01
CA GLY A 365 11.29 30.33 -14.17
C GLY A 365 10.68 30.82 -12.86
N ASP A 366 11.49 31.52 -12.06
CA ASP A 366 11.07 32.07 -10.77
C ASP A 366 9.87 33.03 -10.92
N ASP A 367 9.81 33.82 -11.99
CA ASP A 367 8.67 34.69 -12.30
C ASP A 367 7.39 33.90 -12.58
N GLY A 368 7.49 32.76 -13.27
CA GLY A 368 6.37 31.84 -13.50
C GLY A 368 5.88 31.19 -12.20
N ILE A 369 6.80 30.68 -11.38
CA ILE A 369 6.51 30.10 -10.07
C ILE A 369 5.83 31.13 -9.15
N ASN A 370 6.45 32.31 -8.99
CA ASN A 370 5.94 33.38 -8.13
C ASN A 370 4.60 33.93 -8.65
N GLY A 371 4.45 34.06 -9.97
CA GLY A 371 3.19 34.48 -10.60
C GLY A 371 2.04 33.50 -10.33
N MET A 372 2.26 32.20 -10.57
CA MET A 372 1.24 31.17 -10.33
C MET A 372 0.90 31.02 -8.84
N LEU A 373 1.91 30.93 -7.96
CA LEU A 373 1.68 30.84 -6.51
C LEU A 373 1.04 32.12 -5.93
N GLY A 374 1.44 33.30 -6.42
CA GLY A 374 0.88 34.59 -6.01
C GLY A 374 -0.59 34.77 -6.42
N VAL A 375 -1.00 34.25 -7.58
CA VAL A 375 -2.42 34.16 -7.98
C VAL A 375 -3.15 33.17 -7.09
N LEU A 376 -2.60 31.96 -6.92
CA LEU A 376 -3.20 30.90 -6.11
C LEU A 376 -3.39 31.30 -4.63
N ALA A 377 -2.53 32.15 -4.07
CA ALA A 377 -2.69 32.71 -2.73
C ALA A 377 -3.93 33.60 -2.58
N GLN A 378 -4.42 34.20 -3.66
CA GLN A 378 -5.57 35.13 -3.67
C GLN A 378 -6.90 34.46 -4.05
N MET A 379 -6.88 33.21 -4.48
CA MET A 379 -8.08 32.53 -4.96
C MET A 379 -9.01 32.07 -3.82
N PRO A 380 -10.35 32.11 -4.00
CA PRO A 380 -11.30 31.62 -3.02
C PRO A 380 -11.01 30.17 -2.62
N ARG A 381 -11.00 29.89 -1.32
CA ARG A 381 -10.82 28.53 -0.77
C ARG A 381 -12.15 27.82 -0.60
N VAL A 382 -12.09 26.49 -0.59
CA VAL A 382 -13.18 25.56 -0.28
C VAL A 382 -13.10 25.19 1.19
N SER A 383 -14.23 25.25 1.90
CA SER A 383 -14.38 24.77 3.27
C SER A 383 -15.37 23.61 3.34
N ALA A 384 -15.12 22.66 4.23
CA ALA A 384 -16.07 21.59 4.56
C ALA A 384 -16.58 21.72 6.01
N PRO A 385 -17.74 21.12 6.35
CA PRO A 385 -18.16 21.02 7.74
C PRO A 385 -17.10 20.31 8.59
N ALA A 386 -16.66 20.93 9.67
CA ALA A 386 -15.59 20.41 10.54
C ALA A 386 -15.87 18.97 11.05
N ALA A 387 -17.14 18.60 11.22
CA ALA A 387 -17.56 17.26 11.58
C ALA A 387 -17.27 16.20 10.50
N ASN A 388 -17.31 16.57 9.21
CA ASN A 388 -16.95 15.68 8.10
C ASN A 388 -15.42 15.56 7.98
N VAL A 389 -14.68 16.67 8.13
CA VAL A 389 -13.21 16.67 8.18
C VAL A 389 -12.70 15.78 9.32
N ALA A 390 -13.29 15.89 10.52
CA ALA A 390 -12.94 15.05 11.67
C ALA A 390 -13.22 13.55 11.43
N LYS A 391 -14.30 13.20 10.73
CA LYS A 391 -14.57 11.80 10.34
C LYS A 391 -13.58 11.30 9.28
N ALA A 392 -13.19 12.14 8.32
CA ALA A 392 -12.17 11.78 7.32
C ALA A 392 -10.83 11.46 8.01
N ALA A 393 -10.40 12.32 8.93
CA ALA A 393 -9.20 12.09 9.75
C ALA A 393 -9.29 10.87 10.70
N ALA A 394 -10.49 10.31 10.92
CA ALA A 394 -10.72 9.11 11.71
C ALA A 394 -10.90 7.82 10.88
N LEU A 395 -10.85 7.90 9.55
CA LEU A 395 -10.83 6.73 8.67
C LEU A 395 -9.58 5.87 8.90
N ASP A 396 -9.68 4.61 8.48
CA ASP A 396 -8.55 3.67 8.40
C ASP A 396 -7.71 3.63 9.69
N PRO A 397 -8.31 3.31 10.87
CA PRO A 397 -7.70 3.47 12.19
C PRO A 397 -6.65 2.40 12.55
N VAL A 398 -5.65 2.24 11.67
CA VAL A 398 -4.44 1.43 11.86
C VAL A 398 -3.62 2.02 13.00
N LYS A 399 -3.13 1.16 13.91
CA LYS A 399 -2.36 1.58 15.09
C LYS A 399 -0.84 1.52 14.87
N TYR A 400 -0.42 0.81 13.83
CA TYR A 400 0.96 0.49 13.49
C TYR A 400 1.65 -0.38 14.55
N THR A 401 0.88 -1.24 15.24
CA THR A 401 1.32 -2.04 16.40
C THR A 401 1.48 -3.55 16.16
N SER A 402 1.18 -4.06 14.96
CA SER A 402 1.40 -5.49 14.64
C SER A 402 2.86 -5.90 14.89
N THR A 403 3.07 -7.08 15.49
CA THR A 403 4.41 -7.67 15.71
C THR A 403 4.80 -8.70 14.65
N LYS A 404 3.93 -8.93 13.65
CA LYS A 404 4.16 -9.91 12.59
C LYS A 404 5.08 -9.35 11.50
N PRO A 405 5.93 -10.17 10.87
CA PRO A 405 6.72 -9.75 9.71
C PRO A 405 5.84 -9.13 8.63
N THR A 406 6.11 -7.88 8.27
CA THR A 406 5.42 -7.11 7.24
C THR A 406 6.38 -6.75 6.13
N ILE A 407 5.99 -7.03 4.89
CA ILE A 407 6.74 -6.67 3.68
C ILE A 407 5.86 -5.77 2.83
N LEU A 408 6.34 -4.56 2.54
CA LEU A 408 5.72 -3.67 1.57
C LEU A 408 6.45 -3.78 0.23
N LEU A 409 5.71 -3.76 -0.88
CA LEU A 409 6.25 -3.60 -2.24
C LEU A 409 5.47 -2.47 -2.93
N ALA A 410 6.14 -1.41 -3.35
CA ALA A 410 5.54 -0.29 -4.08
C ALA A 410 6.34 0.04 -5.34
N ASN A 411 5.73 0.73 -6.30
CA ASN A 411 6.46 1.39 -7.38
C ASN A 411 7.10 2.69 -6.86
N GLU A 412 8.32 3.03 -7.32
CA GLU A 412 8.94 4.35 -7.07
C GLU A 412 8.03 5.51 -7.50
N ASN A 413 7.24 5.32 -8.57
CA ASN A 413 6.41 6.35 -9.20
C ASN A 413 4.94 5.89 -9.36
N ASP A 414 4.34 5.40 -8.28
CA ASP A 414 2.94 4.97 -8.28
C ASP A 414 1.96 6.16 -8.43
N ARG A 415 1.14 6.13 -9.48
CA ARG A 415 0.23 7.23 -9.85
C ARG A 415 -1.14 7.21 -9.17
N LEU A 416 -1.49 6.13 -8.46
CA LEU A 416 -2.80 6.00 -7.79
C LEU A 416 -2.68 5.93 -6.27
N VAL A 417 -1.60 5.34 -5.76
CA VAL A 417 -1.29 5.28 -4.34
C VAL A 417 0.12 5.78 -4.16
N TRP A 418 0.22 7.07 -3.86
CA TRP A 418 1.46 7.83 -3.97
C TRP A 418 2.58 7.14 -3.16
N PRO A 419 3.83 7.10 -3.66
CA PRO A 419 4.95 6.41 -3.01
C PRO A 419 5.13 6.79 -1.53
N GLY A 420 4.85 8.06 -1.20
CA GLY A 420 4.85 8.59 0.16
C GLY A 420 3.91 7.89 1.14
N GLN A 421 2.88 7.14 0.71
CA GLN A 421 2.08 6.28 1.58
C GLN A 421 2.94 5.19 2.24
N THR A 422 3.85 4.60 1.46
CA THR A 422 4.79 3.59 1.94
C THR A 422 5.80 4.24 2.89
N SER A 423 6.33 5.43 2.53
CA SER A 423 7.22 6.22 3.39
C SER A 423 6.55 6.59 4.73
N ALA A 424 5.29 7.01 4.69
CA ALA A 424 4.51 7.37 5.89
C ALA A 424 4.17 6.13 6.75
N TYR A 425 3.91 4.97 6.15
CA TYR A 425 3.74 3.71 6.90
C TYR A 425 5.03 3.35 7.65
N VAL A 426 6.18 3.39 6.98
CA VAL A 426 7.48 3.11 7.61
C VAL A 426 7.76 4.10 8.74
N ALA A 427 7.50 5.40 8.54
CA ALA A 427 7.66 6.41 9.58
C ALA A 427 6.81 6.12 10.83
N GLU A 428 5.52 5.79 10.67
CA GLU A 428 4.64 5.41 11.79
C GLU A 428 5.13 4.14 12.50
N ARG A 429 5.55 3.12 11.74
CA ARG A 429 6.10 1.86 12.28
C ARG A 429 7.37 2.10 13.09
N THR A 430 8.31 2.89 12.57
CA THR A 430 9.54 3.29 13.26
C THR A 430 9.22 4.08 14.53
N ALA A 431 8.26 5.01 14.49
CA ALA A 431 7.81 5.74 15.67
C ALA A 431 7.19 4.83 16.75
N LYS A 432 6.44 3.77 16.38
CA LYS A 432 5.94 2.79 17.37
C LYS A 432 7.04 1.85 17.90
N PHE A 433 8.09 1.60 17.12
CA PHE A 433 9.21 0.73 17.51
C PHE A 433 10.26 1.43 18.39
N ALA A 434 10.45 2.74 18.23
CA ALA A 434 11.46 3.53 18.94
C ALA A 434 11.48 3.33 20.49
N PRO A 435 10.35 3.25 21.21
CA PRO A 435 10.36 2.96 22.65
C PRO A 435 10.93 1.59 23.00
N THR A 436 10.75 0.58 22.14
CA THR A 436 11.32 -0.76 22.32
C THR A 436 12.83 -0.76 22.11
N LEU A 437 13.31 0.00 21.12
CA LEU A 437 14.74 0.17 20.87
C LEU A 437 15.42 0.92 22.05
N ALA A 438 14.86 2.03 22.50
CA ALA A 438 15.38 2.79 23.64
C ALA A 438 15.41 1.98 24.96
N ALA A 439 14.43 1.09 25.17
CA ALA A 439 14.42 0.16 26.29
C ALA A 439 15.55 -0.89 26.20
N TYR A 440 15.85 -1.38 24.99
CA TYR A 440 16.99 -2.26 24.75
C TYR A 440 18.34 -1.56 24.98
N GLU A 441 18.53 -0.35 24.45
CA GLU A 441 19.75 0.44 24.64
C GLU A 441 20.03 0.72 26.12
N SER A 442 18.97 1.05 26.88
CA SER A 442 19.03 1.22 28.33
C SER A 442 19.43 -0.08 29.05
N ALA A 443 18.87 -1.22 28.65
CA ALA A 443 19.22 -2.53 29.19
C ALA A 443 20.65 -2.96 28.83
N LEU A 444 21.14 -2.59 27.63
CA LEU A 444 22.48 -2.89 27.16
C LEU A 444 23.53 -2.13 27.97
N SER A 445 23.32 -0.82 28.16
CA SER A 445 24.17 0.02 29.01
C SER A 445 24.23 -0.49 30.47
N ALA A 446 23.09 -0.95 31.01
CA ALA A 446 23.03 -1.56 32.34
C ALA A 446 23.79 -2.91 32.40
N TYR A 447 23.69 -3.73 31.35
CA TYR A 447 24.44 -4.98 31.22
C TYR A 447 25.95 -4.74 31.14
N GLU A 448 26.42 -3.81 30.29
CA GLU A 448 27.84 -3.45 30.15
C GLU A 448 28.43 -2.92 31.46
N SER A 449 27.65 -2.07 32.15
CA SER A 449 27.98 -1.59 33.49
C SER A 449 28.13 -2.73 34.50
N ALA A 450 27.20 -3.71 34.49
CA ALA A 450 27.24 -4.87 35.37
C ALA A 450 28.40 -5.83 35.06
N VAL A 451 28.73 -6.05 33.78
CA VAL A 451 29.88 -6.83 33.33
C VAL A 451 31.17 -6.19 33.82
N THR A 452 31.32 -4.88 33.62
CA THR A 452 32.48 -4.10 34.06
C THR A 452 32.63 -4.13 35.59
N ALA A 453 31.54 -3.93 36.34
CA ALA A 453 31.55 -4.01 37.80
C ALA A 453 31.95 -5.41 38.31
N ARG A 454 31.45 -6.48 37.68
CA ARG A 454 31.82 -7.87 38.02
C ARG A 454 33.29 -8.14 37.71
N ALA A 455 33.79 -7.72 36.55
CA ALA A 455 35.20 -7.83 36.18
C ALA A 455 36.12 -7.13 37.19
N ASN A 456 35.81 -5.87 37.53
CA ASN A 456 36.56 -5.07 38.50
C ASN A 456 36.56 -5.72 39.90
N LYS A 457 35.43 -6.29 40.35
CA LYS A 457 35.33 -7.00 41.62
C LYS A 457 36.21 -8.26 41.65
N ILE A 458 36.25 -9.03 40.55
CA ILE A 458 37.11 -10.21 40.40
C ILE A 458 38.59 -9.81 40.33
N ALA A 459 38.96 -8.78 39.57
CA ALA A 459 40.33 -8.28 39.45
C ALA A 459 40.87 -7.75 40.80
N THR A 460 40.04 -7.01 41.53
CA THR A 460 40.35 -6.50 42.87
C THR A 460 40.56 -7.64 43.87
N ALA A 461 39.65 -8.62 43.90
CA ALA A 461 39.79 -9.77 44.80
C ALA A 461 41.00 -10.66 44.43
N THR A 462 41.32 -10.79 43.14
CA THR A 462 42.53 -11.49 42.67
C THR A 462 43.81 -10.78 43.12
N SER A 463 43.83 -9.45 42.99
CA SER A 463 44.93 -8.60 43.48
C SER A 463 45.09 -8.64 45.01
N ALA A 464 43.99 -8.79 45.76
CA ALA A 464 44.05 -8.98 47.20
C ALA A 464 44.65 -10.34 47.59
N VAL A 465 44.38 -11.40 46.81
CA VAL A 465 44.99 -12.73 47.02
C VAL A 465 46.50 -12.73 46.77
N SER A 466 46.99 -11.98 45.77
CA SER A 466 48.43 -11.90 45.47
C SER A 466 49.19 -11.03 46.49
N LYS A 467 48.59 -9.94 46.99
CA LYS A 467 49.20 -9.03 47.97
C LYS A 467 49.15 -9.53 49.43
N ALA A 468 48.38 -10.58 49.75
CA ALA A 468 48.20 -11.07 51.12
C ALA A 468 49.45 -11.79 51.68
N LYS A 469 50.11 -11.17 52.68
CA LYS A 469 51.35 -11.66 53.30
C LYS A 469 51.18 -12.75 54.37
N THR A 470 50.00 -12.91 54.97
CA THR A 470 49.75 -13.90 56.05
C THR A 470 48.74 -14.97 55.63
N ALA A 471 48.83 -16.17 56.22
CA ALA A 471 47.93 -17.28 55.92
C ALA A 471 46.44 -16.92 56.17
N ALA A 472 46.15 -16.23 57.28
CA ALA A 472 44.79 -15.77 57.60
C ALA A 472 44.26 -14.75 56.57
N ALA A 473 45.07 -13.77 56.17
CA ALA A 473 44.69 -12.79 55.14
C ALA A 473 44.46 -13.47 53.79
N LYS A 474 45.31 -14.44 53.41
CA LYS A 474 45.19 -15.20 52.15
C LYS A 474 43.94 -16.08 52.12
N LYS A 475 43.54 -16.67 53.26
CA LYS A 475 42.26 -17.38 53.40
C LYS A 475 41.06 -16.44 53.19
N LYS A 476 41.06 -15.27 53.84
CA LYS A 476 39.99 -14.26 53.69
C LYS A 476 39.89 -13.73 52.25
N ALA A 477 41.02 -13.42 51.61
CA ALA A 477 41.05 -12.94 50.23
C ALA A 477 40.57 -14.01 49.22
N LYS A 478 40.95 -15.28 49.42
CA LYS A 478 40.45 -16.39 48.59
C LYS A 478 38.93 -16.57 48.70
N ALA A 479 38.36 -16.44 49.91
CA ALA A 479 36.92 -16.47 50.11
C ALA A 479 36.22 -15.31 49.36
N ALA A 480 36.74 -14.08 49.48
CA ALA A 480 36.20 -12.93 48.76
C ALA A 480 36.26 -13.10 47.22
N LEU A 481 37.32 -13.70 46.69
CA LEU A 481 37.43 -14.03 45.27
C LEU A 481 36.43 -15.11 44.84
N ALA A 482 36.19 -16.13 45.67
CA ALA A 482 35.16 -17.13 45.42
C ALA A 482 33.76 -16.49 45.39
N THR A 483 33.44 -15.63 46.36
CA THR A 483 32.18 -14.86 46.37
C THR A 483 32.05 -13.95 45.16
N ALA A 484 33.13 -13.26 44.73
CA ALA A 484 33.11 -12.41 43.54
C ALA A 484 32.88 -13.19 42.24
N LYS A 485 33.44 -14.41 42.12
CA LYS A 485 33.19 -15.31 40.98
C LYS A 485 31.79 -15.93 41.00
N ALA A 486 31.25 -16.20 42.19
CA ALA A 486 29.92 -16.75 42.40
C ALA A 486 28.78 -15.74 42.15
N VAL A 487 29.08 -14.44 42.01
CA VAL A 487 28.11 -13.48 41.44
C VAL A 487 27.76 -13.94 40.03
N ALA A 488 26.46 -14.10 39.78
CA ALA A 488 25.93 -14.49 38.47
C ALA A 488 26.51 -13.64 37.35
N VAL A 489 26.75 -14.27 36.19
CA VAL A 489 27.16 -13.53 34.99
C VAL A 489 25.95 -12.70 34.55
N PRO A 490 26.11 -11.38 34.30
CA PRO A 490 25.04 -10.58 33.70
C PRO A 490 24.58 -11.22 32.38
N VAL A 491 23.28 -11.18 32.12
CA VAL A 491 22.70 -11.70 30.88
C VAL A 491 22.58 -10.53 29.90
N ALA A 492 23.12 -10.69 28.69
CA ALA A 492 22.99 -9.69 27.65
C ALA A 492 21.51 -9.58 27.21
N PRO A 493 20.97 -8.36 27.04
CA PRO A 493 19.64 -8.20 26.47
C PRO A 493 19.64 -8.60 24.98
N THR A 494 18.51 -9.11 24.50
CA THR A 494 18.32 -9.43 23.09
C THR A 494 17.95 -8.15 22.32
N MET A 495 18.65 -7.87 21.23
CA MET A 495 18.33 -6.75 20.34
C MET A 495 16.93 -6.96 19.72
N PRO A 496 16.01 -5.98 19.83
CA PRO A 496 14.74 -6.03 19.11
C PRO A 496 15.01 -5.79 17.62
N ILE A 497 14.32 -6.51 16.75
CA ILE A 497 14.48 -6.42 15.30
C ILE A 497 13.22 -5.77 14.73
N SER A 498 13.36 -4.80 13.81
CA SER A 498 12.22 -4.28 13.05
C SER A 498 11.55 -5.41 12.27
N ASN A 499 10.24 -5.56 12.45
CA ASN A 499 9.42 -6.52 11.73
C ASN A 499 8.79 -5.91 10.46
N VAL A 500 9.32 -4.79 9.96
CA VAL A 500 8.85 -4.14 8.73
C VAL A 500 10.00 -3.88 7.78
N VAL A 501 9.77 -4.16 6.49
CA VAL A 501 10.62 -3.75 5.37
C VAL A 501 9.76 -3.11 4.30
N ALA A 502 10.28 -2.08 3.61
CA ALA A 502 9.67 -1.54 2.41
C ALA A 502 10.60 -1.77 1.21
N LEU A 503 10.04 -2.30 0.13
CA LEU A 503 10.72 -2.54 -1.13
C LEU A 503 10.12 -1.63 -2.21
N TYR A 504 10.99 -1.04 -3.02
CA TYR A 504 10.58 -0.16 -4.10
C TYR A 504 11.06 -0.73 -5.43
N ALA A 505 10.11 -1.05 -6.30
CA ALA A 505 10.40 -1.37 -7.69
C ALA A 505 10.78 -0.07 -8.41
N MET A 506 11.93 -0.10 -9.08
CA MET A 506 12.54 1.05 -9.74
C MET A 506 12.26 1.00 -11.24
N ALA A 507 11.99 2.15 -11.84
CA ALA A 507 11.93 2.27 -13.28
C ALA A 507 13.34 2.21 -13.89
N PRO A 508 13.51 1.80 -15.15
CA PRO A 508 14.76 2.01 -15.87
C PRO A 508 15.16 3.50 -15.87
N VAL A 509 16.46 3.80 -15.96
CA VAL A 509 16.95 5.19 -15.91
C VAL A 509 16.47 6.00 -17.11
N GLU A 510 16.48 5.39 -18.29
CA GLU A 510 15.97 5.95 -19.54
C GLU A 510 15.08 4.91 -20.23
N TYR A 511 13.90 5.32 -20.69
CA TYR A 511 12.97 4.48 -21.45
C TYR A 511 11.97 5.25 -22.33
N THR A 512 11.94 6.59 -22.24
CA THR A 512 11.08 7.42 -23.08
C THR A 512 11.41 7.19 -24.54
N LYS A 513 10.37 6.97 -25.36
CA LYS A 513 10.50 6.95 -26.81
C LYS A 513 9.81 8.16 -27.42
N TYR A 514 10.38 8.63 -28.52
CA TYR A 514 9.83 9.72 -29.32
C TYR A 514 9.60 9.24 -30.74
N THR A 515 8.46 9.63 -31.30
CA THR A 515 8.15 9.48 -32.72
C THR A 515 9.16 10.26 -33.58
N ALA A 516 9.22 9.97 -34.88
CA ALA A 516 10.07 10.71 -35.82
C ALA A 516 9.74 12.22 -35.91
N ALA A 517 8.56 12.65 -35.45
CA ALA A 517 8.16 14.06 -35.33
C ALA A 517 8.66 14.73 -34.03
N GLY A 518 9.32 14.01 -33.13
CA GLY A 518 9.77 14.49 -31.83
C GLY A 518 8.70 14.46 -30.73
N LEU A 519 7.47 14.04 -31.03
CA LEU A 519 6.41 13.87 -30.03
C LEU A 519 6.61 12.57 -29.22
N PRO A 520 6.29 12.56 -27.91
CA PRO A 520 6.30 11.34 -27.09
C PRO A 520 5.49 10.20 -27.72
N ASP A 521 6.05 8.99 -27.72
CA ASP A 521 5.36 7.81 -28.24
C ASP A 521 4.56 7.11 -27.13
N LEU A 522 3.34 7.62 -26.89
CA LEU A 522 2.39 7.07 -25.93
C LEU A 522 1.68 5.79 -26.44
N ALA A 523 2.12 5.23 -27.57
CA ALA A 523 1.69 3.93 -28.08
C ALA A 523 2.80 2.87 -27.96
N ASP A 524 3.96 3.24 -27.43
CA ASP A 524 5.00 2.30 -27.06
C ASP A 524 4.56 1.37 -25.91
N ILE A 525 5.35 0.33 -25.66
CA ILE A 525 5.17 -0.56 -24.52
C ILE A 525 5.50 0.13 -23.18
N GLY A 526 6.39 1.13 -23.14
CA GLY A 526 6.76 1.83 -21.91
C GLY A 526 7.59 1.01 -20.93
N ALA A 527 7.83 1.55 -19.73
CA ALA A 527 8.59 0.88 -18.68
C ALA A 527 7.84 -0.34 -18.11
N SER A 528 8.55 -1.45 -17.88
CA SER A 528 7.96 -2.69 -17.36
C SER A 528 7.69 -2.69 -15.85
N SER A 529 8.25 -1.73 -15.09
CA SER A 529 8.10 -1.63 -13.65
C SER A 529 8.44 -0.24 -13.10
N GLY A 530 8.09 0.03 -11.83
CA GLY A 530 8.48 1.23 -11.08
C GLY A 530 7.70 2.51 -11.36
N VAL A 531 6.66 2.41 -12.20
CA VAL A 531 5.72 3.48 -12.62
C VAL A 531 4.32 2.89 -12.73
N GLY A 532 3.27 3.71 -12.72
CA GLY A 532 1.89 3.17 -12.77
C GLY A 532 1.50 2.45 -11.46
N HIS A 533 0.38 1.74 -11.43
CA HIS A 533 -0.15 1.14 -10.20
C HIS A 533 -0.15 -0.38 -10.25
N GLU A 534 0.49 -1.04 -9.26
CA GLU A 534 0.69 -2.51 -9.28
C GLU A 534 1.50 -3.03 -10.50
N GLN A 535 2.28 -2.17 -11.14
CA GLN A 535 3.10 -2.49 -12.31
C GLN A 535 4.38 -3.24 -11.93
N PHE A 536 4.23 -4.51 -11.59
CA PHE A 536 5.33 -5.38 -11.17
C PHE A 536 5.57 -6.51 -12.17
N THR A 537 6.83 -6.83 -12.41
CA THR A 537 7.21 -8.02 -13.17
C THR A 537 6.85 -9.29 -12.39
N THR A 538 6.61 -10.39 -13.11
CA THR A 538 6.39 -11.70 -12.49
C THR A 538 7.48 -12.07 -11.50
N ALA A 539 8.75 -11.74 -11.79
CA ALA A 539 9.87 -12.06 -10.92
C ALA A 539 9.80 -11.31 -9.58
N GLN A 540 9.44 -10.03 -9.59
CA GLN A 540 9.24 -9.22 -8.37
C GLN A 540 8.08 -9.75 -7.53
N VAL A 541 6.94 -10.08 -8.14
CA VAL A 541 5.77 -10.63 -7.43
C VAL A 541 6.09 -12.00 -6.82
N MET A 542 6.77 -12.88 -7.55
CA MET A 542 7.14 -14.19 -7.01
C MET A 542 8.19 -14.09 -5.90
N ALA A 543 9.15 -13.15 -5.99
CA ALA A 543 10.11 -12.88 -4.92
C ALA A 543 9.40 -12.40 -3.63
N LEU A 544 8.46 -11.45 -3.75
CA LEU A 544 7.63 -11.00 -2.61
C LEU A 544 6.88 -12.18 -1.96
N VAL A 545 6.25 -13.04 -2.76
CA VAL A 545 5.51 -14.21 -2.26
C VAL A 545 6.42 -15.20 -1.52
N GLU A 546 7.60 -15.49 -2.06
CA GLU A 546 8.59 -16.37 -1.42
C GLU A 546 9.13 -15.77 -0.11
N MET A 547 9.35 -14.45 -0.08
CA MET A 547 9.74 -13.74 1.13
C MET A 547 8.62 -13.76 2.20
N LEU A 548 7.35 -13.59 1.81
CA LEU A 548 6.21 -13.68 2.73
C LEU A 548 6.06 -15.08 3.34
N ASP A 549 6.25 -16.14 2.54
CA ASP A 549 6.23 -17.52 3.03
C ASP A 549 7.45 -17.83 3.92
N ALA A 550 8.65 -17.35 3.57
CA ALA A 550 9.84 -17.47 4.42
C ALA A 550 9.68 -16.72 5.76
N ALA A 551 9.07 -15.54 5.72
CA ALA A 551 8.76 -14.75 6.91
C ALA A 551 7.70 -15.44 7.79
N ALA A 552 6.64 -15.99 7.19
CA ALA A 552 5.63 -16.78 7.90
C ALA A 552 6.18 -18.09 8.50
N LYS A 553 7.21 -18.68 7.89
CA LYS A 553 7.91 -19.88 8.41
C LYS A 553 8.85 -19.58 9.58
N SER A 554 9.54 -18.44 9.53
CA SER A 554 10.59 -18.08 10.50
C SER A 554 10.11 -17.18 11.63
N GLY A 555 8.99 -16.46 11.43
CA GLY A 555 8.54 -15.38 12.30
C GLY A 555 9.43 -14.13 12.22
N LYS A 556 10.27 -13.99 11.19
CA LYS A 556 11.29 -12.94 11.06
C LYS A 556 11.39 -12.41 9.63
N LEU A 557 11.94 -11.22 9.48
CA LEU A 557 12.46 -10.73 8.21
C LEU A 557 13.95 -11.06 8.15
N ASP A 558 14.31 -12.09 7.37
CA ASP A 558 15.70 -12.46 7.05
C ASP A 558 15.86 -12.30 5.54
N ILE A 559 16.23 -11.10 5.11
CA ILE A 559 16.18 -10.66 3.71
C ILE A 559 17.52 -10.01 3.37
N LYS A 560 18.11 -10.40 2.23
CA LYS A 560 19.47 -10.02 1.83
C LYS A 560 19.51 -9.10 0.60
N PRO A 561 19.95 -7.84 0.74
CA PRO A 561 19.90 -6.82 -0.33
C PRO A 561 20.53 -7.21 -1.66
N GLU A 562 21.64 -7.95 -1.63
CA GLU A 562 22.40 -8.32 -2.82
C GLU A 562 21.62 -9.16 -3.85
N SER A 563 20.41 -9.61 -3.51
CA SER A 563 19.54 -10.41 -4.37
C SER A 563 18.46 -9.61 -5.13
N TRP A 564 18.22 -8.33 -4.82
CA TRP A 564 17.05 -7.60 -5.35
C TRP A 564 17.35 -6.61 -6.46
N GLU A 565 18.59 -6.09 -6.57
CA GLU A 565 18.98 -5.19 -7.66
C GLU A 565 18.78 -5.86 -9.04
N ALA A 566 19.06 -7.16 -9.13
CA ALA A 566 18.81 -7.98 -10.31
C ALA A 566 17.31 -8.15 -10.67
N LEU A 567 16.41 -7.81 -9.74
CA LEU A 567 14.95 -7.78 -9.93
C LEU A 567 14.43 -6.36 -10.18
N GLY A 568 15.30 -5.35 -10.29
CA GLY A 568 14.91 -3.94 -10.40
C GLY A 568 14.22 -3.42 -9.14
N ILE A 569 14.54 -3.99 -7.97
CA ILE A 569 14.09 -3.48 -6.66
C ILE A 569 15.28 -2.77 -6.02
N ASN A 570 15.02 -1.65 -5.34
CA ASN A 570 16.08 -0.90 -4.64
C ASN A 570 16.75 -1.77 -3.56
N GLY A 571 18.08 -1.84 -3.59
CA GLY A 571 18.90 -2.55 -2.59
C GLY A 571 19.02 -1.80 -1.26
N ASP A 572 18.79 -0.49 -1.23
CA ASP A 572 18.76 0.29 -0.01
C ASP A 572 17.41 0.09 0.72
N LEU A 573 17.45 -0.56 1.89
CA LEU A 573 16.28 -0.80 2.73
C LEU A 573 15.81 0.44 3.51
N ASP A 574 16.67 1.44 3.66
CA ASP A 574 16.35 2.70 4.32
C ASP A 574 15.88 3.77 3.30
N TYR A 575 15.87 3.45 2.00
CA TYR A 575 15.34 4.31 0.95
C TYR A 575 13.85 4.55 1.15
N LEU A 576 13.48 5.83 1.29
CA LEU A 576 12.10 6.30 1.30
C LEU A 576 11.94 7.34 0.17
N PRO A 577 11.05 7.13 -0.81
CA PRO A 577 10.76 8.12 -1.84
C PRO A 577 9.94 9.30 -1.28
N ILE A 578 9.67 10.27 -2.16
CA ILE A 578 8.97 11.54 -1.92
C ILE A 578 7.87 11.40 -0.84
N PRO A 579 7.89 12.20 0.24
CA PRO A 579 6.89 12.14 1.29
C PRO A 579 5.50 12.60 0.80
N LEU A 580 4.44 12.21 1.52
CA LEU A 580 3.12 12.78 1.29
C LEU A 580 3.14 14.29 1.54
N LYS A 581 2.38 15.03 0.72
CA LYS A 581 2.21 16.49 0.82
C LYS A 581 1.38 16.92 2.04
N TYR A 582 0.58 16.00 2.60
CA TYR A 582 -0.24 16.13 3.81
C TYR A 582 0.00 14.93 4.72
#